data_AF-U5E3U0-F1
#
_entry.id   AF-U5E3U0-F1
#
_cell.length_a   1.000
_cell.length_b   1.000
_cell.length_c   1.000
_cell.angle_alpha   90.00
_cell.angle_beta   90.00
_cell.angle_gamma   90.00
#
_symmetry.space_group_name_H-M   'P 1'
#
loop_
_entity.id
_entity.type
_entity.pdbx_description
1 polymer ?
#
loop_
_entity_poly.entity_id
_entity_poly.type
_entity_poly.pdbx_seq_one_letter_code
_entity_poly.pdbx_strand_id
1 'polypeptide(L)' 'MNRLEDRGFLVRVLCADDRRGIYTELTETGRAAYEQARPTHDRVLEQALSDAERVPELAALVGFLHHVPAPR' A
#
# COMPACT_ATOMS: atom_id res chain seq x y z
N MET A 1 -13.84 0.08 -0.86
CA MET A 1 -13.75 -0.79 -2.04
C MET A 1 -14.64 -0.26 -3.16
N ASN A 2 -15.96 -0.11 -2.95
CA ASN A 2 -16.90 0.46 -3.95
C ASN A 2 -16.40 1.72 -4.69
N ARG A 3 -15.92 2.77 -4.00
CA ARG A 3 -15.42 3.98 -4.69
C ARG A 3 -14.26 3.77 -5.68
N LEU A 4 -13.41 2.77 -5.44
CA LEU A 4 -12.29 2.47 -6.34
C LEU A 4 -12.78 1.66 -7.55
N GLU A 5 -13.81 0.83 -7.37
CA GLU A 5 -14.48 0.11 -8.45
C GLU A 5 -15.34 1.05 -9.30
N ASP A 6 -16.09 1.96 -8.67
CA ASP A 6 -16.88 3.00 -9.34
C ASP A 6 -15.98 3.89 -10.22
N ARG A 7 -14.70 4.02 -9.86
CA ARG A 7 -13.66 4.73 -10.62
C ARG A 7 -12.93 3.85 -11.64
N GLY A 8 -13.27 2.58 -11.74
CA GLY A 8 -12.67 1.62 -12.65
C GLY A 8 -11.25 1.21 -12.29
N PHE A 9 -10.80 1.40 -11.05
CA PHE A 9 -9.46 1.00 -10.59
C PHE A 9 -9.40 -0.45 -10.10
N LEU A 10 -10.54 -0.98 -9.65
CA LEU A 10 -10.63 -2.33 -9.12
C LEU A 10 -11.76 -3.11 -9.81
N VAL A 11 -11.61 -4.43 -9.88
CA VAL A 11 -12.65 -5.37 -10.28
C VAL A 11 -12.76 -6.50 -9.26
N ARG A 12 -13.98 -7.01 -9.07
CA ARG A 12 -14.23 -8.27 -8.34
C ARG A 12 -14.08 -9.45 -9.29
N VAL A 13 -13.32 -10.44 -8.86
CA VAL A 13 -13.20 -11.72 -9.56
C VAL A 13 -13.60 -12.85 -8.62
N LEU A 14 -14.32 -13.84 -9.14
CA LEU A 14 -14.63 -15.05 -8.38
C LEU A 14 -13.35 -15.86 -8.20
N CYS A 15 -13.17 -16.41 -7.00
CA CYS A 15 -12.09 -17.35 -6.76
C CYS A 15 -12.33 -18.62 -7.58
N ALA A 16 -11.30 -19.06 -8.31
CA ALA A 16 -11.36 -20.27 -9.12
C ALA A 16 -11.53 -21.55 -8.26
N ASP A 17 -11.00 -21.53 -7.03
CA ASP A 17 -10.90 -22.70 -6.15
C ASP A 17 -11.99 -22.75 -5.06
N ASP A 18 -12.56 -21.60 -4.68
CA ASP A 18 -13.69 -21.51 -3.75
C ASP A 18 -14.76 -20.56 -4.31
N ARG A 19 -15.91 -21.10 -4.72
CA ARG A 19 -16.99 -20.31 -5.31
C ARG A 19 -17.66 -19.32 -4.34
N ARG A 20 -17.33 -19.37 -3.05
CA ARG A 20 -17.73 -18.37 -2.05
C ARG A 20 -16.72 -17.23 -1.94
N GLY A 21 -15.51 -17.42 -2.49
CA GLY A 21 -14.43 -16.44 -2.49
C GLY A 21 -14.61 -15.40 -3.59
N ILE A 22 -14.41 -14.13 -3.22
CA ILE A 22 -14.33 -13.00 -4.15
C ILE A 22 -13.01 -12.29 -3.89
N TYR A 23 -12.16 -12.19 -4.90
CA TYR A 23 -10.95 -11.39 -4.86
C TYR A 23 -11.19 -10.02 -5.50
N THR A 24 -10.31 -9.09 -5.17
CA THR A 24 -10.26 -7.79 -5.81
C THR A 24 -8.93 -7.64 -6.50
N GLU A 25 -8.97 -7.29 -7.78
CA GLU A 25 -7.78 -7.10 -8.60
C GLU A 25 -7.71 -5.67 -9.13
N LEU A 26 -6.50 -5.16 -9.32
CA LEU A 26 -6.29 -3.90 -10.03
C LEU A 26 -6.59 -4.08 -11.50
N THR A 27 -7.37 -3.15 -12.07
CA THR A 27 -7.43 -2.97 -13.52
C THR A 27 -6.12 -2.35 -14.02
N GLU A 28 -5.95 -2.29 -15.34
CA GLU A 28 -4.82 -1.55 -15.93
C GLU A 28 -4.83 -0.07 -15.51
N THR A 29 -6.00 0.58 -15.55
CA THR A 29 -6.17 1.95 -15.07
C THR A 29 -5.85 2.09 -13.59
N GLY A 30 -6.26 1.11 -12.77
CA GLY A 30 -5.92 1.06 -11.35
C GLY A 30 -4.42 0.89 -11.11
N ARG A 31 -3.76 0.05 -11.90
CA ARG A 31 -2.31 -0.13 -11.85
C ARG A 31 -1.58 1.17 -12.21
N ALA A 32 -1.97 1.83 -13.29
CA ALA A 32 -1.40 3.11 -13.67
C ALA A 32 -1.59 4.18 -12.58
N ALA A 33 -2.78 4.26 -11.99
CA ALA A 33 -3.05 5.18 -10.87
C ALA A 33 -2.20 4.87 -9.63
N TYR A 34 -2.01 3.58 -9.32
CA TYR A 34 -1.12 3.13 -8.24
C TYR A 34 0.33 3.55 -8.50
N GLU A 35 0.87 3.28 -9.69
CA GLU A 35 2.25 3.65 -10.04
C GLU A 35 2.47 5.17 -9.99
N GLN A 36 1.47 5.97 -10.36
CA GLN A 36 1.52 7.43 -10.22
C GLN A 36 1.51 7.89 -8.74
N ALA A 37 0.76 7.19 -7.88
CA ALA A 37 0.67 7.53 -6.47
C ALA A 37 1.91 7.09 -5.66
N ARG A 38 2.56 5.99 -6.07
CA ARG A 38 3.66 5.36 -5.32
C ARG A 38 4.80 6.34 -4.97
N PRO A 39 5.37 7.14 -5.89
CA PRO A 39 6.44 8.08 -5.53
C PRO A 39 6.04 9.10 -4.47
N THR A 40 4.78 9.54 -4.47
CA THR A 40 4.27 10.48 -3.46
C THR A 40 4.11 9.78 -2.12
N HIS A 41 3.55 8.57 -2.11
CA HIS A 41 3.44 7.75 -0.91
C HIS A 41 4.82 7.53 -0.28
N ASP A 42 5.80 7.08 -1.06
CA ASP A 42 7.12 6.72 -0.55
C ASP A 42 7.84 7.94 0.03
N ARG A 43 7.79 9.08 -0.66
CA ARG A 43 8.36 10.33 -0.14
C ARG A 43 7.70 10.78 1.17
N VAL A 44 6.38 10.69 1.27
CA VAL A 44 5.66 11.11 2.47
C VAL A 44 5.92 10.15 3.63
N LEU A 45 6.00 8.86 3.35
CA LEU A 45 6.35 7.84 4.34
C LEU A 45 7.76 8.08 4.89
N GLU A 46 8.74 8.29 4.01
CA GLU A 46 10.13 8.58 4.41
C GLU A 46 10.21 9.82 5.30
N GLN A 47 9.51 10.90 4.92
CA GLN A 47 9.46 12.12 5.71
C GLN A 47 8.81 11.88 7.08
N ALA A 48 7.69 11.15 7.11
CA ALA A 48 6.99 10.85 8.36
C ALA A 48 7.84 10.02 9.32
N LEU A 49 8.60 9.05 8.80
CA LEU A 49 9.54 8.25 9.59
C LEU A 49 10.71 9.10 10.09
N SER A 50 11.29 9.95 9.22
CA SER A 50 12.35 10.90 9.60
C SER A 50 11.90 11.85 10.72
N ASP A 51 10.66 12.34 10.65
CA ASP A 51 10.08 13.19 11.69
C ASP A 51 9.83 12.41 12.99
N ALA A 52 9.36 11.17 12.89
CA ALA A 52 9.13 10.29 14.03
C ALA A 52 10.43 9.88 14.74
N GLU A 53 11.54 9.74 14.03
CA GLU A 53 12.85 9.44 14.63
C GLU A 53 13.31 10.53 15.61
N ARG A 54 12.82 11.77 15.42
CA ARG A 54 13.11 12.90 16.30
C ARG A 54 12.29 12.90 17.59
N VAL A 55 11.31 12.00 17.71
CA VAL A 55 10.51 11.79 18.93
C VAL A 55 11.22 10.73 19.78
N PRO A 56 11.74 11.06 20.98
CA PRO A 56 12.56 10.14 21.78
C PRO A 56 11.91 8.78 22.04
N GLU A 57 10.60 8.77 22.26
CA GLU A 57 9.81 7.55 22.52
C GLU A 57 9.69 6.64 21.30
N LEU A 58 9.88 7.18 20.08
CA LEU A 58 9.74 6.45 18.82
C LEU A 58 11.09 6.11 18.16
N ALA A 59 12.17 6.78 18.54
CA ALA A 59 13.48 6.66 17.89
C ALA A 59 13.96 5.21 17.73
N ALA A 60 13.87 4.40 18.79
CA ALA A 60 14.30 3.00 18.74
C ALA A 60 13.45 2.14 17.78
N LEU A 61 12.14 2.41 17.71
CA LEU A 61 11.22 1.69 16.81
C LEU A 61 11.48 2.08 15.35
N VAL A 62 11.61 3.38 15.06
CA VAL A 62 11.90 3.85 13.70
C VAL A 62 13.26 3.33 13.23
N GLY A 63 14.28 3.43 14.10
CA GLY A 63 15.59 2.84 13.84
C GLY A 63 15.51 1.35 13.50
N PHE A 64 14.68 0.57 14.21
CA PHE A 64 14.45 -0.84 13.87
C PHE A 64 13.85 -1.00 12.47
N LEU A 65 12.80 -0.25 12.11
CA LEU A 65 12.13 -0.35 10.81
C LEU A 65 13.06 -0.16 9.61
N HIS A 66 14.06 0.73 9.70
CA HIS A 66 15.05 0.93 8.64
C HIS A 66 15.95 -0.29 8.38
N HIS A 67 16.07 -1.21 9.33
CA HIS A 67 16.92 -2.40 9.23
C HIS A 67 16.12 -3.69 8.97
N VAL A 68 14.78 -3.61 8.98
CA VAL A 68 13.95 -4.76 8.66
C VAL A 68 14.01 -4.99 7.14
N PRO A 69 14.45 -6.17 6.67
CA PRO A 69 14.42 -6.46 5.25
C PRO A 69 12.96 -6.47 4.77
N ALA A 70 12.72 -5.89 3.58
CA ALA A 70 11.41 -5.96 2.97
C ALA A 70 10.96 -7.43 2.87
N PRO A 71 9.69 -7.74 3.20
CA PRO A 71 9.18 -9.09 3.02
C PRO A 71 9.34 -9.50 1.55
N ARG A 72 9.74 -10.76 1.34
CA ARG A 72 9.87 -11.35 0.00
C ARG A 72 8.51 -11.57 -0.65
#